data_AF-A0A674HXQ0-F1
#
_entry.id   AF-A0A674HXQ0-F1
#
_cell.length_a   1.000
_cell.length_b   1.000
_cell.length_c   1.000
_cell.angle_alpha   90.00
_cell.angle_beta   90.00
_cell.angle_gamma   90.00
#
_symmetry.space_group_name_H-M   'P 1'
#
loop_
_entity.id
_entity.type
_entity.pdbx_description
1 polymer ?
#
loop_
_entity_poly.entity_id
_entity_poly.type
_entity_poly.pdbx_seq_one_letter_code
_entity_poly.pdbx_strand_id
1 'polypeptide(L)'
;PDSYGLQWRLESPQSSPCGGHLTGSNGVILPPGWPGYYKDSLNCEWVIEARPGHSIKITFDRFQTEVNYDTLEVRDGPANSSPLIGEYHGTQAPQFLISTGNYMYLLFTTDNSRSSVGFLIHYESKSEISLIYFYLNIKKIIGKIIYK
;
A
#
# COMPACT_ATOMS: atom_id res chain seq x y z
N PRO A 1 -35.86 -0.71 34.33
CA PRO A 1 -34.66 -1.17 35.06
C PRO A 1 -34.00 -2.28 34.24
N ASP A 2 -32.92 -1.88 33.60
CA ASP A 2 -32.34 -2.50 32.41
C ASP A 2 -31.41 -3.67 32.72
N SER A 3 -31.23 -4.60 31.78
CA SER A 3 -29.94 -5.26 31.50
C SER A 3 -30.05 -6.29 30.35
N TYR A 4 -30.28 -5.81 29.13
CA TYR A 4 -29.86 -6.57 27.95
C TYR A 4 -28.40 -6.22 27.65
N GLY A 5 -27.49 -7.06 28.15
CA GLY A 5 -26.09 -7.04 27.79
C GLY A 5 -25.90 -7.55 26.38
N LEU A 6 -25.70 -6.63 25.42
CA LEU A 6 -25.01 -6.88 24.16
C LEU A 6 -24.17 -5.65 23.86
N GLN A 7 -22.88 -5.77 24.17
CA GLN A 7 -21.85 -4.77 23.89
C GLN A 7 -21.57 -4.77 22.38
N TRP A 8 -22.36 -4.01 21.62
CA TRP A 8 -22.02 -3.68 20.24
C TRP A 8 -20.86 -2.70 20.27
N ARG A 9 -19.65 -3.18 19.93
CA ARG A 9 -18.54 -2.29 19.56
C ARG A 9 -19.04 -1.45 18.39
N LEU A 10 -19.19 -0.15 18.62
CA LEU A 10 -19.39 0.83 17.56
C LEU A 10 -18.05 0.99 16.83
N GLU A 11 -17.67 0.01 16.01
CA GLU A 11 -16.85 0.33 14.86
C GLU A 11 -17.74 1.14 13.93
N SER A 12 -17.45 2.43 13.85
CA SER A 12 -18.12 3.37 12.95
C SER A 12 -18.25 2.76 11.55
N PRO A 13 -19.41 2.89 10.86
CA PRO A 13 -19.65 2.22 9.58
C PRO A 13 -18.77 2.66 8.40
N GLN A 14 -17.74 3.48 8.62
CA GLN A 14 -16.95 4.11 7.54
C GLN A 14 -15.45 4.27 7.82
N SER A 15 -14.87 3.71 8.88
CA SER A 15 -13.41 3.79 9.06
C SER A 15 -12.70 2.62 8.36
N SER A 16 -11.74 2.93 7.48
CA SER A 16 -10.83 1.91 6.92
C SER A 16 -10.14 1.12 8.05
N PRO A 17 -10.01 -0.22 7.95
CA PRO A 17 -9.34 -1.02 8.97
C PRO A 17 -7.84 -0.69 9.05
N CYS A 18 -7.29 -0.79 10.25
CA CYS A 18 -5.85 -0.67 10.51
C CYS A 18 -5.17 -1.99 10.13
N GLY A 19 -4.67 -2.06 8.90
CA GLY A 19 -3.95 -3.22 8.41
C GLY A 19 -4.83 -4.29 7.75
N GLY A 20 -4.21 -5.42 7.41
CA GLY A 20 -4.86 -6.62 6.88
C GLY A 20 -4.02 -7.39 5.85
N HIS A 21 -4.46 -8.61 5.55
CA HIS A 21 -3.88 -9.44 4.50
C HIS A 21 -4.71 -9.31 3.21
N LEU A 22 -4.12 -8.73 2.18
CA LEU A 22 -4.78 -8.36 0.93
C LEU A 22 -4.36 -9.31 -0.19
N THR A 23 -5.29 -10.16 -0.64
CA THR A 23 -5.04 -11.18 -1.68
C THR A 23 -5.69 -10.88 -3.03
N GLY A 24 -6.45 -9.78 -3.12
CA GLY A 24 -7.08 -9.33 -4.37
C GLY A 24 -6.04 -8.97 -5.44
N SER A 25 -6.38 -9.08 -6.71
CA SER A 25 -5.48 -8.67 -7.80
C SER A 25 -5.29 -7.15 -7.91
N ASN A 26 -6.15 -6.38 -7.26
CA ASN A 26 -6.03 -4.94 -7.07
C ASN A 26 -6.83 -4.53 -5.83
N GLY A 27 -6.63 -3.30 -5.39
CA GLY A 27 -7.43 -2.69 -4.34
C GLY A 27 -6.90 -1.32 -3.94
N VAL A 28 -7.45 -0.80 -2.84
CA VAL A 28 -7.10 0.50 -2.26
C VAL A 28 -6.74 0.33 -0.80
N ILE A 29 -5.64 0.94 -0.38
CA ILE A 29 -5.23 1.04 1.02
C ILE A 29 -5.44 2.48 1.47
N LEU A 30 -6.18 2.62 2.56
CA LEU A 30 -6.57 3.90 3.14
C LEU A 30 -6.18 3.89 4.63
N PRO A 31 -5.74 5.02 5.19
CA PRO A 31 -5.44 5.12 6.59
C PRO A 31 -6.71 5.00 7.44
N PRO A 32 -6.61 4.51 8.69
CA PRO A 32 -7.75 4.45 9.60
C PRO A 32 -8.29 5.85 9.89
N GLY A 33 -9.56 6.11 9.58
CA GLY A 33 -10.19 7.43 9.75
C GLY A 33 -10.51 8.15 8.43
N TRP A 34 -10.05 7.63 7.30
CA TRP A 34 -10.43 8.11 5.97
C TRP A 34 -11.96 8.21 5.81
N PRO A 35 -12.52 9.24 5.14
CA PRO A 35 -11.85 10.34 4.43
C PRO A 35 -11.42 11.52 5.33
N GLY A 36 -11.55 11.38 6.66
CA GLY A 36 -11.02 12.33 7.63
C GLY A 36 -9.52 12.13 7.87
N TYR A 37 -9.03 12.71 8.97
CA TYR A 37 -7.64 12.53 9.36
C TYR A 37 -7.41 11.15 9.97
N TYR A 38 -6.18 10.65 9.84
CA TYR A 38 -5.80 9.42 10.51
C TYR A 38 -5.76 9.59 12.03
N LYS A 39 -5.85 8.49 12.77
CA LYS A 39 -5.71 8.54 14.24
C LYS A 39 -4.25 8.63 14.66
N ASP A 40 -4.03 9.16 15.86
CA ASP A 40 -2.71 9.13 16.51
C ASP A 40 -2.43 7.71 17.06
N SER A 41 -1.17 7.41 17.32
CA SER A 41 -0.64 6.19 17.95
C SER A 41 -1.01 4.90 17.20
N LEU A 42 -0.96 4.96 15.88
CA LEU A 42 -1.21 3.83 14.99
C LEU A 42 0.05 2.97 14.85
N ASN A 43 -0.21 1.67 14.65
CA ASN A 43 0.77 0.68 14.19
C ASN A 43 0.02 -0.28 13.26
N CYS A 44 -0.18 0.14 12.00
CA CYS A 44 -1.01 -0.57 11.03
C CYS A 44 -0.16 -1.31 10.00
N GLU A 45 -0.43 -2.60 9.84
CA GLU A 45 0.35 -3.49 8.98
C GLU A 45 -0.51 -4.06 7.86
N TRP A 46 -0.11 -3.85 6.61
CA TRP A 46 -0.72 -4.48 5.44
C TRP A 46 0.25 -5.43 4.77
N VAL A 47 -0.20 -6.65 4.50
CA VAL A 47 0.52 -7.63 3.68
C VAL A 47 -0.27 -7.79 2.38
N ILE A 48 0.30 -7.36 1.27
CA ILE A 48 -0.25 -7.61 -0.05
C ILE A 48 0.36 -8.89 -0.59
N GLU A 49 -0.48 -9.85 -0.97
CA GLU A 49 -0.09 -11.11 -1.58
C GLU A 49 -0.69 -11.22 -2.97
N ALA A 50 0.19 -11.27 -3.97
CA ALA A 50 -0.14 -11.59 -5.34
C ALA A 50 0.07 -13.09 -5.62
N ARG A 51 -0.45 -13.54 -6.77
CA ARG A 51 -0.18 -14.88 -7.28
C ARG A 51 1.32 -15.05 -7.56
N PRO A 52 1.88 -16.26 -7.42
CA PRO A 52 3.25 -16.55 -7.85
C PRO A 52 3.51 -16.09 -9.30
N GLY A 53 4.72 -15.58 -9.57
CA GLY A 53 5.11 -15.02 -10.88
C GLY A 53 4.44 -13.67 -11.23
N HIS A 54 3.90 -12.99 -10.22
CA HIS A 54 3.42 -11.62 -10.34
C HIS A 54 4.18 -10.73 -9.36
N SER A 55 4.45 -9.50 -9.78
CA SER A 55 4.87 -8.43 -8.91
C SER A 55 3.68 -7.59 -8.46
N ILE A 56 3.87 -6.81 -7.40
CA ILE A 56 2.89 -5.87 -6.87
C ILE A 56 3.39 -4.47 -7.19
N LYS A 57 2.55 -3.68 -7.84
CA LYS A 57 2.77 -2.25 -8.01
C LYS A 57 1.82 -1.50 -7.09
N ILE A 58 2.35 -0.55 -6.32
CA ILE A 58 1.55 0.43 -5.59
C ILE A 58 1.73 1.82 -6.21
N THR A 59 0.65 2.61 -6.25
CA THR A 59 0.63 3.98 -6.76
C THR A 59 0.06 4.90 -5.69
N PHE A 60 0.75 6.01 -5.45
CA PHE A 60 0.36 7.01 -4.45
C PHE A 60 -0.48 8.10 -5.13
N ASP A 61 -1.80 8.03 -4.97
CA ASP A 61 -2.71 9.06 -5.47
C ASP A 61 -2.77 10.26 -4.52
N ARG A 62 -2.60 10.01 -3.21
CA ARG A 62 -2.44 11.03 -2.18
C ARG A 62 -1.43 10.57 -1.15
N PHE A 63 -0.65 11.51 -0.63
CA PHE A 63 0.25 11.27 0.49
C PHE A 63 0.53 12.58 1.25
N GLN A 64 0.10 12.63 2.51
CA GLN A 64 0.36 13.71 3.43
C GLN A 64 0.30 13.18 4.88
N THR A 65 1.46 13.09 5.53
CA THR A 65 1.60 12.73 6.95
C THR A 65 2.38 13.80 7.71
N GLU A 66 2.50 13.67 9.04
CA GLU A 66 3.39 14.54 9.80
C GLU A 66 4.85 14.31 9.42
N VAL A 67 5.60 15.40 9.22
CA VAL A 67 7.00 15.36 8.81
C VAL A 67 7.88 14.89 9.98
N ASN A 68 8.66 13.83 9.78
CA ASN A 68 9.62 13.22 10.72
C ASN A 68 9.02 12.44 11.91
N TYR A 69 7.70 12.34 12.01
CA TYR A 69 7.04 11.66 13.13
C TYR A 69 6.15 10.51 12.66
N ASP A 70 5.38 10.73 11.59
CA ASP A 70 4.46 9.73 11.04
C ASP A 70 5.01 9.16 9.74
N THR A 71 5.31 7.86 9.76
CA THR A 71 6.04 7.18 8.69
C THR A 71 5.22 6.07 8.08
N LEU A 72 5.30 5.96 6.75
CA LEU A 72 4.89 4.79 5.99
C LEU A 72 6.12 4.09 5.44
N GLU A 73 6.42 2.91 5.97
CA GLU A 73 7.42 2.00 5.45
C GLU A 73 6.82 1.07 4.38
N VAL A 74 7.57 0.84 3.31
CA VAL A 74 7.22 -0.13 2.27
C VAL A 74 8.40 -1.10 2.10
N ARG A 75 8.11 -2.41 2.18
CA ARG A 75 9.12 -3.47 2.17
C ARG A 75 8.82 -4.54 1.12
N ASP A 76 9.88 -5.10 0.56
CA ASP A 76 9.85 -6.07 -0.53
C ASP A 76 9.80 -7.50 0.03
N GLY A 77 8.61 -7.96 0.40
CA GLY A 77 8.38 -9.27 0.98
C GLY A 77 7.20 -9.29 1.96
N PRO A 78 6.99 -10.39 2.69
CA PRO A 78 5.78 -10.60 3.49
C PRO A 78 5.85 -10.03 4.92
N ALA A 79 6.98 -9.48 5.38
CA ALA A 79 7.18 -9.17 6.80
C ALA A 79 7.96 -7.87 7.06
N ASN A 80 7.95 -7.40 8.32
CA ASN A 80 8.73 -6.25 8.76
C ASN A 80 10.25 -6.43 8.60
N SER A 81 10.73 -7.68 8.57
CA SER A 81 12.14 -8.02 8.38
C SER A 81 12.53 -8.07 6.90
N SER A 82 11.57 -7.89 5.99
CA SER A 82 11.84 -7.86 4.55
C SER A 82 12.63 -6.59 4.16
N PRO A 83 13.41 -6.66 3.07
CA PRO A 83 14.18 -5.52 2.57
C PRO A 83 13.33 -4.25 2.43
N LEU A 84 13.86 -3.12 2.92
CA LEU A 84 13.19 -1.84 2.81
C LEU A 84 13.27 -1.32 1.37
N ILE A 85 12.12 -0.99 0.78
CA ILE A 85 12.03 -0.27 -0.50
C ILE A 85 12.16 1.23 -0.24
N GLY A 86 11.43 1.72 0.78
CA GLY A 86 11.51 3.11 1.20
C GLY A 86 10.64 3.39 2.43
N GLU A 87 10.93 4.53 3.04
CA GLU A 87 10.20 5.11 4.16
C GLU A 87 9.80 6.53 3.78
N TYR A 88 8.53 6.87 4.01
CA TYR A 88 7.95 8.13 3.54
C TYR A 88 7.23 8.85 4.66
N HIS A 89 7.35 10.17 4.66
CA HIS A 89 6.64 11.06 5.56
C HIS A 89 6.42 12.44 4.92
N GLY A 90 5.61 13.29 5.54
CA GLY A 90 5.28 14.59 4.96
C GLY A 90 4.50 14.42 3.64
N THR A 91 4.92 15.13 2.60
CA THR A 91 4.32 15.07 1.26
C THR A 91 5.22 14.40 0.22
N GLN A 92 6.29 13.73 0.66
CA GLN A 92 7.34 13.20 -0.20
C GLN A 92 7.20 11.69 -0.36
N ALA A 93 6.27 11.26 -1.21
CA ALA A 93 6.18 9.88 -1.68
C ALA A 93 6.43 9.81 -3.20
N PRO A 94 7.02 8.72 -3.72
CA PRO A 94 7.18 8.52 -5.15
C PRO A 94 5.81 8.32 -5.82
N GLN A 95 5.77 8.45 -7.14
CA GLN A 95 4.53 8.18 -7.88
C GLN A 95 4.07 6.72 -7.72
N PHE A 96 5.01 5.77 -7.77
CA PHE A 96 4.73 4.35 -7.61
C PHE A 96 5.95 3.59 -7.11
N LEU A 97 5.71 2.40 -6.57
CA LEU A 97 6.72 1.40 -6.21
C LEU A 97 6.33 0.03 -6.78
N ILE A 98 7.31 -0.83 -6.99
CA ILE A 98 7.10 -2.19 -7.51
C ILE A 98 7.93 -3.17 -6.66
N SER A 99 7.32 -4.25 -6.19
CA SER A 99 8.02 -5.35 -5.51
C SER A 99 8.79 -6.20 -6.51
N THR A 100 9.82 -6.90 -6.04
CA THR A 100 10.52 -7.88 -6.87
C THR A 100 9.85 -9.25 -6.87
N GLY A 101 9.00 -9.52 -5.86
CA GLY A 101 8.24 -10.76 -5.74
C GLY A 101 6.73 -10.54 -5.59
N ASN A 102 6.04 -11.61 -5.21
CA ASN A 102 4.59 -11.63 -5.07
C ASN A 102 4.10 -11.17 -3.68
N TYR A 103 4.97 -10.58 -2.86
CA TYR A 103 4.60 -9.98 -1.58
C TYR A 103 5.11 -8.54 -1.47
N MET A 104 4.32 -7.70 -0.82
CA MET A 104 4.72 -6.35 -0.41
C MET A 104 4.12 -6.06 0.96
N TYR A 105 4.95 -5.60 1.88
CA TYR A 105 4.58 -5.29 3.25
C TYR A 105 4.59 -3.77 3.44
N LEU A 106 3.53 -3.23 4.04
CA LEU A 106 3.41 -1.81 4.39
C LEU A 106 3.19 -1.69 5.89
N LEU A 107 3.92 -0.77 6.53
CA LEU A 107 3.75 -0.41 7.93
C LEU A 107 3.54 1.09 8.06
N PHE A 108 2.41 1.49 8.62
CA PHE A 108 2.13 2.88 8.95
C PHE A 108 2.14 3.07 10.47
N THR A 109 3.04 3.91 10.95
CA THR A 109 3.17 4.28 12.36
C THR A 109 2.95 5.76 12.56
N THR A 110 2.24 6.12 13.62
CA THR A 110 2.01 7.52 14.00
C THR A 110 2.37 7.79 15.46
N ASP A 111 2.78 9.01 15.76
CA ASP A 111 3.10 9.44 17.13
C ASP A 111 1.82 9.75 17.95
N ASN A 112 1.91 10.49 19.05
CA ASN A 112 0.75 10.78 19.90
C ASN A 112 -0.03 12.05 19.54
N SER A 113 0.26 12.71 18.40
CA SER A 113 -0.42 13.94 17.99
C SER A 113 -0.37 14.22 16.49
N ARG A 114 -0.98 15.35 16.07
CA ARG A 114 -0.79 15.98 14.75
C ARG A 114 -1.01 15.11 13.52
N SER A 115 -2.17 14.45 13.50
CA SER A 115 -2.65 13.78 12.30
C SER A 115 -2.91 14.67 11.08
N SER A 116 -2.93 14.03 9.91
CA SER A 116 -3.24 14.61 8.61
C SER A 116 -4.17 13.69 7.80
N VAL A 117 -4.40 14.01 6.53
CA VAL A 117 -5.26 13.22 5.63
C VAL A 117 -4.69 11.85 5.28
N GLY A 118 -3.39 11.62 5.50
CA GLY A 118 -2.72 10.35 5.27
C GLY A 118 -2.54 10.06 3.78
N PHE A 119 -2.92 8.87 3.34
CA PHE A 119 -2.62 8.38 2.00
C PHE A 119 -3.81 7.74 1.30
N LEU A 120 -3.75 7.70 -0.02
CA LEU A 120 -4.59 6.87 -0.86
C LEU A 120 -3.67 6.10 -1.78
N ILE A 121 -3.59 4.78 -1.55
CA ILE A 121 -2.67 3.91 -2.27
C ILE A 121 -3.48 2.89 -3.07
N HIS A 122 -3.32 2.90 -4.37
CA HIS A 122 -3.82 1.84 -5.24
C HIS A 122 -2.76 0.75 -5.38
N TYR A 123 -3.14 -0.51 -5.19
CA TYR A 123 -2.26 -1.63 -5.49
C TYR A 123 -2.82 -2.46 -6.64
N GLU A 124 -1.92 -3.05 -7.42
CA GLU A 124 -2.26 -3.94 -8.52
C GLU A 124 -1.20 -5.04 -8.68
N SER A 125 -1.67 -6.26 -8.92
CA SER A 125 -0.84 -7.40 -9.27
C SER A 125 -0.54 -7.38 -10.77
N LYS A 126 0.74 -7.51 -11.13
CA LYS A 126 1.23 -7.51 -12.52
C LYS A 126 1.92 -8.82 -12.84
N SER A 127 1.40 -9.52 -13.82
CA SER A 127 2.05 -10.74 -14.33
C SER A 127 3.41 -10.39 -14.95
N GLU A 128 4.46 -11.04 -14.47
CA GLU A 128 5.81 -10.90 -15.04
C GLU A 128 5.86 -11.43 -16.47
N ILE A 129 5.08 -12.46 -16.78
CA ILE A 129 4.93 -13.01 -18.12
C ILE A 129 4.39 -11.93 -19.07
N SER A 130 3.36 -11.18 -18.66
CA SER A 130 2.84 -10.05 -19.46
C SER A 130 3.89 -8.96 -19.68
N LEU A 131 4.72 -8.66 -18.66
CA LEU A 131 5.80 -7.69 -18.79
C LEU A 131 6.88 -8.15 -19.78
N ILE A 132 7.25 -9.43 -19.73
CA ILE A 132 8.21 -10.03 -20.67
C ILE A 132 7.65 -9.99 -22.09
N TYR A 133 6.38 -10.37 -22.30
CA TYR A 133 5.75 -10.30 -23.63
C TYR A 133 5.73 -8.87 -24.17
N PHE A 134 5.37 -7.89 -23.34
CA PHE A 134 5.38 -6.48 -23.74
C PHE A 134 6.79 -6.03 -24.11
N TYR A 135 7.79 -6.31 -23.28
CA TYR A 135 9.19 -5.99 -23.53
C TYR A 135 9.73 -6.61 -24.83
N LEU A 136 9.44 -7.89 -25.05
CA LEU A 136 9.84 -8.59 -26.27
C LEU A 136 9.15 -8.00 -27.51
N ASN A 137 7.87 -7.62 -27.40
CA ASN A 137 7.15 -6.98 -28.49
C ASN A 137 7.71 -5.60 -28.82
N ILE A 138 8.01 -4.77 -27.81
CA ILE A 138 8.68 -3.47 -27.98
C ILE A 138 10.05 -3.65 -28.64
N LYS A 139 10.88 -4.59 -28.17
CA LYS A 139 12.17 -4.91 -28.81
C LYS A 139 12.02 -5.31 -30.27
N LYS A 140 11.00 -6.12 -30.59
CA LYS A 140 10.72 -6.55 -31.98
C LYS A 140 10.32 -5.38 -32.87
N ILE A 141 9.51 -4.46 -32.36
CA ILE A 141 9.11 -3.24 -33.08
C ILE A 141 10.32 -2.34 -33.30
N ILE A 142 11.09 -2.05 -32.26
CA ILE A 142 12.30 -1.22 -32.35
C ILE A 142 13.32 -1.84 -33.32
N GLY A 143 13.55 -3.14 -33.26
CA GLY A 143 14.41 -3.84 -34.22
C GLY A 143 13.94 -3.66 -35.66
N LYS A 144 12.64 -3.76 -35.94
CA LYS A 144 12.11 -3.50 -37.28
C LYS A 144 12.26 -2.05 -37.76
N ILE A 145 12.35 -1.09 -36.84
CA ILE A 145 12.57 0.33 -37.16
C ILE A 145 14.05 0.61 -37.40
N ILE A 146 14.95 0.05 -36.58
CA ILE A 146 16.40 0.28 -36.67
C ILE A 146 17.01 -0.44 -37.88
N TYR A 147 16.53 -1.64 -38.21
CA TYR A 147 17.07 -2.48 -39.29
C TYR A 147 16.27 -2.35 -40.62
N LYS A 148 15.60 -1.22 -40.83
CA LYS A 148 15.00 -0.81 -42.11
C LYS A 148 15.76 0.38 -42.67
#